data_AF-A0A1C5ACL2-F1
#
_entry.id   AF-A0A1C5ACL2-F1
#
_cell.length_a   1.000
_cell.length_b   1.000
_cell.length_c   1.000
_cell.angle_alpha   90.00
_cell.angle_beta   90.00
_cell.angle_gamma   90.00
#
_symmetry.space_group_name_H-M   'P 1'
#
loop_
_entity.id
_entity.type
_entity.pdbx_description
1 polymer ?
#
loop_
_entity_poly.entity_id
_entity_poly.type
_entity_poly.pdbx_seq_one_letter_code
_entity_poly.pdbx_strand_id
1 'polypeptide(L)'
;MRWPRQVASAAALTAMLVGPPLVLTYAIGWPLPAHLTQGQLHQWVSDPLTEETLTAGLALLAWMLWLLVVGIALRAAVTRAATTIRRLRRVPLPTPMQATATGMAGAAALWAPTTTATATVDQPAPTPTSTDEHPRPQPSQAAAAGVDVPGGWIPTDTAHQIAAAGAAVWLRRRRVYLPQPPGRHRDDSDLTALPPTVTAVQATLAATPASPVPSPVIPTGGVGLTGPGAADAARGFLITTLLQALRPTGHPTTVVTSRTDLHTLLGPHTPPLHDVPGLTVTDTPDDAITVLMKDPSGPPPTLLTHAPTDPTTAARLTTALTHTTGTLVGHWTPATWHIASDGRTANGGGQARLCVLTATAALDLLAVLAPTRAPTAVIPRQRPAEPTPPPEPAPAKTFALHVLGTPILRAQGQPIIIRRSAALQILVALAVHPAGLATRDLATMIWPGLAPHTVNRRLYTTLSDLRKDITTSGHPHPIDHTDDRYHLNHQQIDVDLWQLHAAIAHAATTVTHPTHAYQTIIDHYTGDIAVNHSWPWLDPIRESTRRHVIDSHTALARDAADPTARLLHLQDALHIDPYNEDLHDQAARALITLGRPHDAETLLGRYHQRLTDAGLTPPRLAGGQ
;
A
#
# COMPACT_ATOMS: atom_id res chain seq x y z
N MET A 1 -30.95 2.78 3.72
CA MET A 1 -31.70 2.24 4.88
C MET A 1 -32.26 0.86 4.55
N ARG A 2 -31.67 -0.24 5.06
CA ARG A 2 -32.07 -1.64 4.80
C ARG A 2 -32.41 -2.45 6.06
N TRP A 3 -32.35 -1.81 7.22
CA TRP A 3 -32.50 -2.42 8.53
C TRP A 3 -33.86 -3.10 8.79
N PRO A 4 -35.03 -2.54 8.41
CA PRO A 4 -36.31 -3.19 8.74
C PRO A 4 -36.55 -4.50 7.98
N ARG A 5 -36.02 -4.61 6.75
CA ARG A 5 -36.12 -5.84 5.95
C ARG A 5 -35.24 -6.97 6.49
N GLN A 6 -34.08 -6.63 7.03
CA GLN A 6 -33.16 -7.61 7.62
C GLN A 6 -33.69 -8.16 8.94
N VAL A 7 -34.26 -7.30 9.78
CA VAL A 7 -34.92 -7.71 11.03
C VAL A 7 -36.14 -8.60 10.76
N ALA A 8 -36.97 -8.26 9.78
CA ALA A 8 -38.11 -9.09 9.39
C ALA A 8 -37.68 -10.47 8.86
N SER A 9 -36.62 -10.52 8.05
CA SER A 9 -36.09 -11.79 7.54
C SER A 9 -35.44 -12.65 8.63
N ALA A 10 -34.77 -12.04 9.61
CA ALA A 10 -34.18 -12.75 10.73
C ALA A 10 -35.26 -13.31 11.65
N ALA A 11 -36.31 -12.53 11.95
CA ALA A 11 -37.45 -12.98 12.74
C ALA A 11 -38.20 -14.13 12.06
N ALA A 12 -38.44 -14.06 10.75
CA ALA A 12 -39.08 -15.14 10.00
C ALA A 12 -38.24 -16.42 9.99
N LEU A 13 -36.91 -16.31 9.90
CA LEU A 13 -36.00 -17.45 9.89
C LEU A 13 -35.92 -18.10 11.28
N THR A 14 -35.89 -17.31 12.36
CA THR A 14 -35.97 -17.81 13.73
C THR A 14 -37.30 -18.51 14.00
N ALA A 15 -38.42 -17.94 13.53
CA ALA A 15 -39.74 -18.56 13.67
C ALA A 15 -39.84 -19.90 12.92
N MET A 16 -39.24 -20.00 11.72
CA MET A 16 -39.17 -21.24 10.94
C MET A 16 -38.29 -22.31 11.59
N LEU A 17 -37.20 -21.90 12.24
CA LEU A 17 -36.27 -22.81 12.93
C LEU A 17 -36.84 -23.32 14.26
N VAL A 18 -37.53 -22.47 15.01
CA VAL A 18 -37.92 -22.78 16.39
C VAL A 18 -39.39 -23.21 16.49
N GLY A 19 -40.26 -22.73 15.61
CA GLY A 19 -41.71 -22.97 15.66
C GLY A 19 -42.11 -24.43 15.50
N PRO A 20 -41.75 -25.11 14.39
CA PRO A 20 -42.13 -26.51 14.16
C PRO A 20 -41.68 -27.49 15.27
N PRO A 21 -40.43 -27.46 15.77
CA PRO A 21 -40.03 -28.36 16.87
C PRO A 21 -40.77 -28.07 18.18
N LEU A 22 -41.10 -26.80 18.50
CA LEU A 22 -41.91 -26.46 19.67
C LEU A 22 -43.35 -26.98 19.56
N VAL A 23 -43.97 -26.82 18.39
CA VAL A 23 -45.34 -27.31 18.14
C VAL A 23 -45.38 -28.85 18.16
N LEU A 24 -44.41 -29.52 17.54
CA LEU A 24 -44.34 -30.98 17.51
C LEU A 24 -44.09 -31.58 18.90
N THR A 25 -43.22 -30.97 19.70
CA THR A 25 -42.97 -31.43 21.09
C THR A 25 -44.15 -31.17 22.02
N TYR A 26 -44.89 -30.07 21.84
CA TYR A 26 -46.08 -29.78 22.65
C TYR A 26 -47.29 -30.64 22.27
N ALA A 27 -47.50 -30.91 20.98
CA ALA A 27 -48.68 -31.62 20.49
C ALA A 27 -48.56 -33.16 20.54
N ILE A 28 -47.34 -33.70 20.36
CA ILE A 28 -47.13 -35.15 20.15
C ILE A 28 -46.09 -35.72 21.14
N GLY A 29 -45.25 -34.89 21.75
CA GLY A 29 -44.14 -35.32 22.60
C GLY A 29 -42.84 -35.60 21.84
N TRP A 30 -41.79 -36.00 22.56
CA TRP A 30 -40.47 -36.24 21.97
C TRP A 30 -40.48 -37.50 21.09
N PRO A 31 -39.95 -37.46 19.85
CA PRO A 31 -40.17 -38.51 18.85
C PRO A 31 -39.46 -39.85 19.14
N LEU A 32 -38.66 -39.95 20.20
CA LEU A 32 -37.87 -41.13 20.53
C LEU A 32 -38.15 -41.60 21.96
N PRO A 33 -38.79 -42.77 22.15
CA PRO A 33 -38.75 -43.47 23.42
C PRO A 33 -37.31 -43.89 23.71
N ALA A 34 -36.87 -43.78 24.97
CA ALA A 34 -35.47 -44.04 25.35
C ALA A 34 -34.98 -45.48 25.05
N HIS A 35 -35.89 -46.45 24.85
CA HIS A 35 -35.55 -47.83 24.50
C HIS A 35 -36.58 -48.44 23.52
N LEU A 36 -36.16 -48.78 22.31
CA LEU A 36 -36.96 -49.57 21.35
C LEU A 36 -36.78 -51.06 21.68
N THR A 37 -37.85 -51.73 22.12
CA THR A 37 -37.82 -53.17 22.38
C THR A 37 -38.21 -53.95 21.12
N GLN A 38 -37.54 -55.08 20.86
CA GLN A 38 -37.70 -55.89 19.63
C GLN A 38 -39.15 -56.38 19.40
N GLY A 39 -39.95 -56.50 20.48
CA GLY A 39 -41.37 -56.84 20.40
C GLY A 39 -42.24 -55.75 19.76
N GLN A 40 -41.94 -54.48 20.01
CA GLN A 40 -42.69 -53.36 19.41
C GLN A 40 -42.43 -53.22 17.91
N LEU A 41 -41.21 -53.54 17.45
CA LEU A 41 -40.85 -53.58 16.03
C LEU A 41 -41.63 -54.66 15.28
N HIS A 42 -41.83 -55.83 15.89
CA HIS A 42 -42.62 -56.92 15.29
C HIS A 42 -44.12 -56.57 15.20
N GLN A 43 -44.65 -55.87 16.20
CA GLN A 43 -46.04 -55.43 16.24
C GLN A 43 -46.32 -54.33 15.21
N TRP A 44 -45.36 -53.42 15.00
CA TRP A 44 -45.44 -52.37 13.98
C TRP A 44 -45.47 -52.89 12.54
N VAL A 45 -44.75 -54.00 12.27
CA VAL A 45 -44.72 -54.64 10.94
C VAL A 45 -45.96 -55.49 10.69
N SER A 46 -46.57 -56.04 11.75
CA SER A 46 -47.67 -57.00 11.62
C SER A 46 -49.04 -56.34 11.52
N ASP A 47 -49.25 -55.15 12.10
CA ASP A 47 -50.54 -54.44 12.05
C ASP A 47 -50.36 -52.90 11.94
N PRO A 48 -50.04 -52.39 10.73
CA PRO A 48 -49.57 -51.01 10.51
C PRO A 48 -50.67 -49.94 10.54
N LEU A 49 -51.94 -50.31 10.73
CA LEU A 49 -53.11 -49.42 10.61
C LEU A 49 -53.79 -49.13 11.96
N THR A 50 -53.00 -49.07 13.02
CA THR A 50 -53.45 -48.62 14.34
C THR A 50 -53.29 -47.10 14.46
N GLU A 51 -54.19 -46.44 15.18
CA GLU A 51 -54.19 -44.97 15.35
C GLU A 51 -52.85 -44.44 15.93
N GLU A 52 -52.25 -45.22 16.83
CA GLU A 52 -50.97 -44.91 17.47
C GLU A 52 -49.77 -45.03 16.50
N THR A 53 -49.81 -45.96 15.54
CA THR A 53 -48.72 -46.15 14.58
C THR A 53 -48.77 -45.13 13.44
N LEU A 54 -49.98 -44.72 13.03
CA LEU A 54 -50.21 -43.64 12.08
C LEU A 54 -49.77 -42.28 12.63
N THR A 55 -50.06 -41.98 13.90
CA THR A 55 -49.64 -40.73 14.56
C THR A 55 -48.11 -40.67 14.74
N ALA A 56 -47.48 -41.76 15.18
CA ALA A 56 -46.02 -41.84 15.27
C ALA A 56 -45.34 -41.72 13.90
N GLY A 57 -45.89 -42.35 12.86
CA GLY A 57 -45.40 -42.26 11.48
C GLY A 57 -45.49 -40.84 10.90
N LEU A 58 -46.62 -40.16 11.10
CA LEU A 58 -46.81 -38.77 10.67
C LEU A 58 -45.89 -37.80 11.42
N ALA A 59 -45.66 -38.02 12.71
CA ALA A 59 -44.75 -37.21 13.52
C ALA A 59 -43.30 -37.35 13.04
N LEU A 60 -42.84 -38.57 12.76
CA LEU A 60 -41.51 -38.82 12.19
C LEU A 60 -41.34 -38.17 10.81
N LEU A 61 -42.36 -38.27 9.95
CA LEU A 61 -42.36 -37.64 8.63
C LEU A 61 -42.29 -36.10 8.74
N ALA A 62 -43.02 -35.50 9.69
CA ALA A 62 -42.97 -34.07 9.96
C ALA A 62 -41.59 -33.60 10.45
N TRP A 63 -40.95 -34.38 11.34
CA TRP A 63 -39.57 -34.12 11.79
C TRP A 63 -38.55 -34.24 10.65
N MET A 64 -38.68 -35.26 9.79
CA MET A 64 -37.82 -35.42 8.61
C MET A 64 -38.00 -34.26 7.62
N LEU A 65 -39.23 -33.83 7.38
CA LEU A 65 -39.52 -32.69 6.51
C LEU A 65 -38.93 -31.39 7.06
N TRP A 66 -39.01 -31.17 8.38
CA TRP A 66 -38.37 -30.03 9.03
C TRP A 66 -36.84 -30.07 8.90
N LEU A 67 -36.20 -31.21 9.14
CA LEU A 67 -34.76 -31.39 8.97
C LEU A 67 -34.32 -31.14 7.51
N LEU A 68 -35.12 -31.58 6.54
CA LEU A 68 -34.87 -31.33 5.12
C LEU A 68 -34.86 -29.82 4.82
N VAL A 69 -35.87 -29.08 5.31
CA VAL A 69 -35.98 -27.62 5.12
C VAL A 69 -34.80 -26.89 5.77
N VAL A 70 -34.41 -27.26 6.99
CA VAL A 70 -33.24 -26.72 7.68
C VAL A 70 -31.95 -27.02 6.92
N GLY A 71 -31.79 -28.24 6.41
CA GLY A 71 -30.63 -28.65 5.62
C GLY A 71 -30.49 -27.86 4.32
N ILE A 72 -31.59 -27.65 3.59
CA ILE A 72 -31.62 -26.84 2.36
C ILE A 72 -31.29 -25.38 2.68
N ALA A 73 -31.86 -24.81 3.74
CA ALA A 73 -31.59 -23.43 4.16
C ALA A 73 -30.12 -23.24 4.57
N LEU A 74 -29.54 -24.19 5.32
CA LEU A 74 -28.14 -24.18 5.71
C LEU A 74 -27.21 -24.27 4.49
N ARG A 75 -27.53 -25.13 3.52
CA ARG A 75 -26.74 -25.27 2.28
C ARG A 75 -26.80 -24.01 1.41
N ALA A 76 -27.96 -23.37 1.31
CA ALA A 76 -28.14 -22.08 0.64
C ALA A 76 -27.41 -20.93 1.38
N ALA A 77 -27.41 -20.95 2.71
CA ALA A 77 -26.69 -19.98 3.53
C ALA A 77 -25.17 -20.17 3.42
N VAL A 78 -24.66 -21.41 3.45
CA VAL A 78 -23.23 -21.73 3.31
C VAL A 78 -22.73 -21.40 1.91
N THR A 79 -23.50 -21.65 0.85
CA THR A 79 -23.10 -21.28 -0.52
C THR A 79 -23.11 -19.77 -0.75
N ARG A 80 -24.09 -19.04 -0.20
CA ARG A 80 -24.11 -17.55 -0.20
C ARG A 80 -23.03 -16.95 0.69
N ALA A 81 -22.72 -17.57 1.84
CA ALA A 81 -21.64 -17.17 2.71
C ALA A 81 -20.28 -17.47 2.06
N ALA A 82 -20.10 -18.61 1.38
CA ALA A 82 -18.88 -18.94 0.67
C ALA A 82 -18.62 -17.98 -0.51
N THR A 83 -19.65 -17.59 -1.26
CA THR A 83 -19.52 -16.58 -2.33
C THR A 83 -19.27 -15.19 -1.75
N THR A 84 -19.91 -14.81 -0.65
CA THR A 84 -19.71 -13.51 0.02
C THR A 84 -18.35 -13.42 0.73
N ILE A 85 -17.89 -14.50 1.37
CA ILE A 85 -16.56 -14.61 1.99
C ILE A 85 -15.47 -14.68 0.92
N ARG A 86 -15.69 -15.35 -0.21
CA ARG A 86 -14.80 -15.24 -1.39
C ARG A 86 -14.80 -13.82 -1.95
N ARG A 87 -15.95 -13.14 -2.00
CA ARG A 87 -16.06 -11.74 -2.44
C ARG A 87 -15.36 -10.77 -1.49
N LEU A 88 -15.48 -10.97 -0.17
CA LEU A 88 -14.84 -10.16 0.87
C LEU A 88 -13.34 -10.47 1.02
N ARG A 89 -12.91 -11.72 0.79
CA ARG A 89 -11.49 -12.10 0.67
C ARG A 89 -10.86 -11.70 -0.67
N ARG A 90 -11.68 -11.33 -1.66
CA ARG A 90 -11.28 -10.86 -2.99
C ARG A 90 -11.78 -9.45 -3.29
N VAL A 91 -12.07 -8.65 -2.28
CA VAL A 91 -11.89 -7.20 -2.42
C VAL A 91 -10.45 -6.96 -1.97
N PRO A 92 -9.47 -6.87 -2.89
CA PRO A 92 -8.28 -6.13 -2.55
C PRO A 92 -8.76 -4.71 -2.32
N LEU A 93 -9.02 -4.34 -1.05
CA LEU A 93 -9.01 -2.93 -0.70
C LEU A 93 -7.57 -2.53 -0.94
N PRO A 94 -7.28 -1.72 -1.97
CA PRO A 94 -5.93 -1.26 -2.16
C PRO A 94 -5.52 -0.53 -0.87
N THR A 95 -4.31 -0.82 -0.43
CA THR A 95 -3.65 -0.24 0.74
C THR A 95 -3.63 1.30 0.83
N PRO A 96 -3.93 2.13 -0.20
CA PRO A 96 -4.06 3.57 0.02
C PRO A 96 -5.37 4.00 0.73
N MET A 97 -6.44 3.19 0.74
CA MET A 97 -7.72 3.62 1.32
C MET A 97 -7.85 3.41 2.83
N GLN A 98 -7.03 2.54 3.44
CA GLN A 98 -7.04 2.40 4.90
C GLN A 98 -6.44 3.62 5.61
N ALA A 99 -5.60 4.41 4.92
CA ALA A 99 -5.12 5.69 5.41
C ALA A 99 -6.19 6.81 5.33
N THR A 100 -7.13 6.73 4.38
CA THR A 100 -8.20 7.74 4.24
C THR A 100 -9.48 7.39 5.00
N ALA A 101 -9.76 6.11 5.29
CA ALA A 101 -10.93 5.74 6.09
C ALA A 101 -10.84 6.23 7.55
N THR A 102 -9.64 6.28 8.14
CA THR A 102 -9.40 6.92 9.44
C THR A 102 -9.33 8.45 9.34
N GLY A 103 -8.90 8.99 8.20
CA GLY A 103 -8.86 10.43 7.94
C GLY A 103 -10.24 11.08 7.73
N MET A 104 -11.16 10.42 7.00
CA MET A 104 -12.50 10.96 6.74
C MET A 104 -13.46 10.81 7.93
N ALA A 105 -13.27 9.82 8.80
CA ALA A 105 -14.04 9.72 10.05
C ALA A 105 -13.65 10.83 11.06
N GLY A 106 -12.41 11.33 11.02
CA GLY A 106 -11.98 12.50 11.79
C GLY A 106 -12.49 13.83 11.23
N ALA A 107 -12.65 13.94 9.91
CA ALA A 107 -13.10 15.17 9.26
C ALA A 107 -14.59 15.49 9.50
N ALA A 108 -15.46 14.51 9.75
CA ALA A 108 -16.88 14.78 10.01
C ALA A 108 -17.17 15.20 11.47
N ALA A 109 -16.28 14.86 12.42
CA ALA A 109 -16.47 15.19 13.84
C ALA A 109 -15.93 16.58 14.23
N LEU A 110 -15.16 17.25 13.36
CA LEU A 110 -14.43 18.48 13.67
C LEU A 110 -15.04 19.78 13.11
N TRP A 111 -16.22 19.72 12.49
CA TRP A 111 -16.95 20.93 12.03
C TRP A 111 -18.11 21.34 12.96
N ALA A 112 -17.98 21.08 14.26
CA ALA A 112 -18.79 21.76 15.27
C ALA A 112 -18.04 23.02 15.74
N PRO A 113 -18.60 24.23 15.62
CA PRO A 113 -17.94 25.45 16.10
C PRO A 113 -17.92 25.40 17.63
N THR A 114 -16.76 25.13 18.23
CA THR A 114 -16.59 25.30 19.67
C THR A 114 -16.18 26.75 19.92
N THR A 115 -17.13 27.50 20.46
CA THR A 115 -16.96 28.83 21.02
C THR A 115 -15.81 28.84 22.02
N THR A 116 -14.91 29.81 21.86
CA THR A 116 -13.82 30.11 22.80
C THR A 116 -14.37 30.44 24.17
N ALA A 117 -14.12 29.58 25.15
CA ALA A 117 -14.24 29.92 26.57
C ALA A 117 -12.84 30.20 27.12
N THR A 118 -12.58 31.47 27.37
CA THR A 118 -11.48 31.97 28.20
C THR A 118 -11.61 31.37 29.60
N ALA A 119 -10.60 30.62 30.04
CA ALA A 119 -10.46 30.21 31.43
C ALA A 119 -9.17 30.80 32.01
N THR A 120 -9.40 31.52 33.08
CA THR A 120 -8.53 32.43 33.83
C THR A 120 -7.42 31.70 34.58
N VAL A 121 -6.28 32.37 34.69
CA VAL A 121 -5.20 32.10 35.64
C VAL A 121 -5.72 32.30 37.06
N ASP A 122 -5.54 31.33 37.98
CA ASP A 122 -4.79 31.56 39.23
C ASP A 122 -4.53 30.29 40.08
N GLN A 123 -3.36 30.34 40.73
CA GLN A 123 -3.02 29.85 42.08
C GLN A 123 -2.19 28.56 42.31
N PRO A 124 -1.11 28.61 43.14
CA PRO A 124 -0.07 27.57 43.29
C PRO A 124 -0.08 26.84 44.65
N ALA A 125 0.52 25.62 44.70
CA ALA A 125 1.25 25.00 45.84
C ALA A 125 1.48 23.48 45.59
N PRO A 126 2.35 22.76 46.35
CA PRO A 126 3.68 23.09 46.86
C PRO A 126 4.74 22.06 46.42
N THR A 127 6.01 22.45 46.54
CA THR A 127 7.21 21.63 46.27
C THR A 127 7.44 20.54 47.32
N PRO A 128 7.89 19.33 46.92
CA PRO A 128 8.77 18.53 47.74
C PRO A 128 10.17 18.47 47.13
N THR A 129 11.13 18.91 47.93
CA THR A 129 12.57 18.78 47.76
C THR A 129 13.00 17.31 47.77
N SER A 130 13.69 16.87 46.71
CA SER A 130 14.73 15.83 46.82
C SER A 130 15.59 15.75 45.55
N THR A 131 16.87 16.09 45.76
CA THR A 131 18.10 15.50 45.20
C THR A 131 18.36 15.55 43.69
N ASP A 132 19.47 16.22 43.37
CA ASP A 132 20.14 16.36 42.07
C ASP A 132 20.18 15.08 41.23
N GLU A 133 19.41 15.07 40.15
CA GLU A 133 19.71 14.31 38.94
C GLU A 133 19.30 15.21 37.76
N HIS A 134 20.29 15.72 37.01
CA HIS A 134 20.08 16.59 35.85
C HIS A 134 19.03 15.98 34.89
N PRO A 135 17.81 16.54 34.77
CA PRO A 135 16.84 16.05 33.81
C PRO A 135 17.30 16.48 32.42
N ARG A 136 17.75 15.52 31.62
CA ARG A 136 17.90 15.71 30.18
C ARG A 136 16.54 16.23 29.66
N PRO A 137 16.45 17.38 28.99
CA PRO A 137 15.16 17.94 28.59
C PRO A 137 14.44 16.91 27.72
N GLN A 138 13.31 16.40 28.21
CA GLN A 138 12.40 15.60 27.40
C GLN A 138 11.94 16.51 26.24
N PRO A 139 12.19 16.13 24.97
CA PRO A 139 11.65 16.90 23.87
C PRO A 139 10.13 16.92 24.01
N SER A 140 9.55 18.12 24.01
CA SER A 140 8.11 18.32 24.04
C SER A 140 7.45 17.43 22.98
N GLN A 141 6.33 16.78 23.32
CA GLN A 141 5.59 15.89 22.41
C GLN A 141 5.22 16.57 21.07
N ALA A 142 5.12 17.91 21.04
CA ALA A 142 4.94 18.71 19.82
C ALA A 142 6.18 18.75 18.90
N ALA A 143 7.39 18.56 19.43
CA ALA A 143 8.64 18.45 18.67
C ALA A 143 8.96 17.02 18.20
N ALA A 144 8.14 16.03 18.58
CA ALA A 144 8.34 14.61 18.31
C ALA A 144 7.53 14.05 17.12
N ALA A 145 6.73 14.88 16.43
CA ALA A 145 5.78 14.41 15.43
C ALA A 145 6.28 14.64 13.98
N GLY A 146 7.27 13.84 13.58
CA GLY A 146 7.73 13.73 12.20
C GLY A 146 8.68 12.56 12.02
N VAL A 147 9.17 12.38 10.80
CA VAL A 147 9.96 11.21 10.40
C VAL A 147 11.41 11.63 10.18
N ASP A 148 12.34 11.06 10.95
CA ASP A 148 13.77 11.14 10.63
C ASP A 148 14.08 10.14 9.50
N VAL A 149 14.74 10.63 8.45
CA VAL A 149 15.17 9.86 7.29
C VAL A 149 16.65 10.07 7.01
N PRO A 150 17.29 9.20 6.21
CA PRO A 150 18.61 9.50 5.66
C PRO A 150 18.60 10.87 5.00
N GLY A 151 19.44 11.76 5.52
CA GLY A 151 19.56 13.08 4.97
C GLY A 151 18.46 14.06 5.38
N GLY A 152 17.75 13.85 6.50
CA GLY A 152 16.96 14.94 7.10
C GLY A 152 15.80 14.54 7.98
N TRP A 153 14.95 15.51 8.29
CA TRP A 153 13.71 15.33 9.04
C TRP A 153 12.53 15.91 8.26
N ILE A 154 11.44 15.15 8.23
CA ILE A 154 10.26 15.44 7.42
C ILE A 154 9.01 15.49 8.33
N PRO A 155 8.18 16.54 8.25
CA PRO A 155 6.90 16.58 8.95
C PRO A 155 5.97 15.44 8.54
N THR A 156 5.15 14.95 9.47
CA THR A 156 4.22 13.83 9.22
C THR A 156 3.35 14.00 7.98
N ASP A 157 2.77 15.18 7.76
CA ASP A 157 1.90 15.43 6.61
C ASP A 157 2.67 15.37 5.29
N THR A 158 3.89 15.91 5.27
CA THR A 158 4.78 15.82 4.11
C THR A 158 5.20 14.38 3.87
N ALA A 159 5.50 13.61 4.92
CA ALA A 159 5.83 12.19 4.83
C ALA A 159 4.69 11.37 4.19
N HIS A 160 3.43 11.60 4.60
CA HIS A 160 2.27 10.95 3.99
C HIS A 160 2.10 11.33 2.51
N GLN A 161 2.34 12.59 2.15
CA GLN A 161 2.29 13.04 0.76
C GLN A 161 3.40 12.39 -0.09
N ILE A 162 4.60 12.24 0.46
CA ILE A 162 5.70 11.51 -0.20
C ILE A 162 5.31 10.04 -0.42
N ALA A 163 4.74 9.40 0.60
CA ALA A 163 4.29 8.01 0.49
C ALA A 163 3.19 7.85 -0.58
N ALA A 164 2.24 8.79 -0.64
CA ALA A 164 1.20 8.83 -1.67
C ALA A 164 1.78 9.07 -3.07
N ALA A 165 2.74 9.97 -3.23
CA ALA A 165 3.42 10.22 -4.50
C ALA A 165 4.17 8.96 -4.97
N GLY A 166 4.86 8.25 -4.07
CA GLY A 166 5.50 6.97 -4.38
C GLY A 166 4.50 5.90 -4.81
N ALA A 167 3.33 5.81 -4.18
CA ALA A 167 2.26 4.92 -4.60
C ALA A 167 1.68 5.30 -5.97
N ALA A 168 1.54 6.60 -6.25
CA ALA A 168 1.07 7.09 -7.54
C ALA A 168 2.04 6.73 -8.69
N VAL A 169 3.35 6.68 -8.44
CA VAL A 169 4.33 6.19 -9.44
C VAL A 169 4.02 4.75 -9.84
N TRP A 170 3.80 3.85 -8.87
CA TRP A 170 3.44 2.47 -9.15
C TRP A 170 2.10 2.33 -9.86
N LEU A 171 1.10 3.12 -9.48
CA LEU A 171 -0.20 3.13 -10.18
C LEU A 171 -0.07 3.61 -11.63
N ARG A 172 0.77 4.63 -11.90
CA ARG A 172 1.05 5.09 -13.27
C ARG A 172 1.72 3.99 -14.09
N ARG A 173 2.73 3.30 -13.54
CA ARG A 173 3.40 2.16 -14.19
C ARG A 173 2.40 1.04 -14.54
N ARG A 174 1.53 0.69 -13.59
CA ARG A 174 0.47 -0.33 -13.78
C ARG A 174 -0.54 0.05 -14.85
N ARG A 175 -0.93 1.33 -14.87
CA ARG A 175 -1.88 1.87 -15.84
C ARG A 175 -1.36 1.76 -17.28
N VAL A 176 -0.11 2.15 -17.51
CA VAL A 176 0.49 2.21 -18.86
C VAL A 176 1.11 0.90 -19.32
N TYR A 177 1.19 -0.10 -18.45
CA TYR A 177 1.74 -1.41 -18.80
C TYR A 177 0.92 -2.06 -19.92
N LEU A 178 1.62 -2.56 -20.94
CA LEU A 178 1.02 -3.30 -22.05
C LEU A 178 1.35 -4.79 -21.88
N PRO A 179 0.35 -5.65 -21.65
CA PRO A 179 0.56 -7.08 -21.48
C PRO A 179 1.26 -7.71 -22.68
N GLN A 180 2.30 -8.50 -22.40
CA GLN A 180 3.13 -9.15 -23.42
C GLN A 180 2.91 -10.66 -23.40
N PRO A 181 3.10 -11.38 -24.52
CA PRO A 181 3.07 -12.85 -24.51
C PRO A 181 4.13 -13.40 -23.54
N PRO A 182 3.79 -14.34 -22.64
CA PRO A 182 4.77 -14.96 -21.77
C PRO A 182 5.90 -15.63 -22.58
N GLY A 183 7.12 -15.58 -22.06
CA GLY A 183 8.30 -16.16 -22.72
C GLY A 183 9.05 -15.26 -23.69
N ARG A 184 8.51 -14.10 -24.05
CA ARG A 184 9.34 -13.03 -24.60
C ARG A 184 10.14 -12.37 -23.49
N HIS A 185 11.34 -11.89 -23.81
CA HIS A 185 12.10 -11.06 -22.90
C HIS A 185 11.31 -9.77 -22.62
N ARG A 186 10.80 -9.63 -21.40
CA ARG A 186 10.03 -8.47 -20.97
C ARG A 186 10.97 -7.34 -20.58
N ASP A 187 10.74 -6.14 -21.13
CA ASP A 187 11.45 -4.93 -20.70
C ASP A 187 10.82 -4.40 -19.41
N ASP A 188 11.43 -4.76 -18.28
CA ASP A 188 11.03 -4.32 -16.94
C ASP A 188 11.89 -3.14 -16.43
N SER A 189 12.44 -2.33 -17.33
CA SER A 189 13.25 -1.15 -16.95
C SER A 189 12.47 -0.14 -16.09
N ASP A 190 11.16 -0.04 -16.27
CA ASP A 190 10.28 0.79 -15.46
C ASP A 190 10.01 0.22 -14.05
N LEU A 191 10.40 -1.02 -13.74
CA LEU A 191 10.29 -1.62 -12.40
C LEU A 191 11.40 -1.17 -11.43
N THR A 192 12.19 -0.17 -11.82
CA THR A 192 13.21 0.42 -10.95
C THR A 192 12.60 0.79 -9.59
N ALA A 193 13.25 0.36 -8.50
CA ALA A 193 12.82 0.64 -7.14
C ALA A 193 12.69 2.14 -6.89
N LEU A 194 11.78 2.52 -5.98
CA LEU A 194 11.65 3.91 -5.58
C LEU A 194 12.97 4.43 -4.95
N PRO A 195 13.26 5.73 -5.05
CA PRO A 195 14.47 6.30 -4.47
C PRO A 195 14.60 5.99 -2.97
N PRO A 196 15.84 5.79 -2.45
CA PRO A 196 16.08 5.36 -1.07
C PRO A 196 15.38 6.21 -0.02
N THR A 197 15.33 7.54 -0.21
CA THR A 197 14.65 8.45 0.71
C THR A 197 13.15 8.16 0.81
N VAL A 198 12.48 7.88 -0.32
CA VAL A 198 11.05 7.56 -0.37
C VAL A 198 10.77 6.22 0.31
N THR A 199 11.60 5.21 0.03
CA THR A 199 11.53 3.91 0.70
C THR A 199 11.73 4.02 2.21
N ALA A 200 12.67 4.86 2.67
CA ALA A 200 12.86 5.13 4.10
C ALA A 200 11.63 5.79 4.73
N VAL A 201 11.04 6.82 4.09
CA VAL A 201 9.80 7.46 4.55
C VAL A 201 8.67 6.44 4.70
N GLN A 202 8.41 5.65 3.65
CA GLN A 202 7.33 4.66 3.65
C GLN A 202 7.56 3.56 4.71
N ALA A 203 8.79 3.10 4.89
CA ALA A 203 9.14 2.11 5.91
C ALA A 203 8.92 2.64 7.33
N THR A 204 9.29 3.91 7.60
CA THR A 204 9.08 4.50 8.92
C THR A 204 7.61 4.75 9.22
N LEU A 205 6.83 5.23 8.24
CA LEU A 205 5.38 5.41 8.39
C LEU A 205 4.66 4.08 8.64
N ALA A 206 5.09 2.99 8.00
CA ALA A 206 4.53 1.66 8.23
C ALA A 206 4.84 1.13 9.64
N ALA A 207 5.95 1.55 10.25
CA ALA A 207 6.37 1.12 11.58
C ALA A 207 5.74 1.94 12.71
N THR A 208 5.42 3.21 12.49
CA THR A 208 4.87 4.10 13.53
C THR A 208 3.88 5.09 12.91
N PRO A 209 2.58 5.00 13.22
CA PRO A 209 1.61 6.00 12.79
C PRO A 209 1.93 7.32 13.48
N ALA A 210 2.26 8.34 12.69
CA ALA A 210 2.67 9.63 13.21
C ALA A 210 1.45 10.57 13.37
N SER A 211 1.48 11.41 14.41
CA SER A 211 0.45 12.43 14.63
C SER A 211 0.67 13.62 13.67
N PRO A 212 -0.41 14.25 13.16
CA PRO A 212 -0.29 15.42 12.31
C PRO A 212 0.34 16.58 13.08
N VAL A 213 1.15 17.37 12.39
CA VAL A 213 1.77 18.58 12.95
C VAL A 213 1.38 19.76 12.09
N PRO A 214 0.89 20.86 12.69
CA PRO A 214 0.65 22.07 11.93
C PRO A 214 1.95 22.55 11.28
N SER A 215 1.93 22.68 9.96
CA SER A 215 3.06 23.24 9.21
C SER A 215 3.23 24.72 9.57
N PRO A 216 4.46 25.22 9.74
CA PRO A 216 4.69 26.64 10.01
C PRO A 216 4.19 27.48 8.83
N VAL A 217 3.41 28.51 9.14
CA VAL A 217 2.87 29.43 8.14
C VAL A 217 3.94 30.47 7.81
N ILE A 218 4.25 30.63 6.52
CA ILE A 218 5.17 31.67 6.06
C ILE A 218 4.43 33.01 6.03
N PRO A 219 5.00 34.07 6.65
CA PRO A 219 4.38 35.39 6.62
C PRO A 219 4.41 35.98 5.20
N THR A 220 3.42 36.81 4.88
CA THR A 220 3.46 37.70 3.72
C THR A 220 4.63 38.68 3.87
N GLY A 221 5.29 39.07 2.77
CA GLY A 221 6.55 39.84 2.81
C GLY A 221 7.82 38.99 2.80
N GLY A 222 7.67 37.66 2.89
CA GLY A 222 8.74 36.69 2.78
C GLY A 222 9.61 36.54 4.04
N VAL A 223 10.36 35.45 4.08
CA VAL A 223 11.21 35.08 5.22
C VAL A 223 12.61 34.69 4.76
N GLY A 224 13.63 35.26 5.41
CA GLY A 224 15.02 34.88 5.24
C GLY A 224 15.39 33.68 6.12
N LEU A 225 16.14 32.73 5.58
CA LEU A 225 16.64 31.56 6.28
C LEU A 225 18.15 31.69 6.43
N THR A 226 18.64 31.65 7.68
CA THR A 226 20.07 31.72 8.00
C THR A 226 20.49 30.57 8.90
N GLY A 227 21.80 30.34 9.06
CA GLY A 227 22.32 29.26 9.89
C GLY A 227 22.62 27.96 9.15
N PRO A 228 23.17 26.95 9.85
CA PRO A 228 23.68 25.74 9.23
C PRO A 228 22.60 24.88 8.55
N GLY A 229 21.33 24.98 8.96
CA GLY A 229 20.21 24.26 8.36
C GLY A 229 19.46 25.04 7.26
N ALA A 230 19.90 26.25 6.87
CA ALA A 230 19.14 27.13 5.99
C ALA A 230 18.89 26.55 4.59
N ALA A 231 19.94 26.05 3.93
CA ALA A 231 19.82 25.44 2.61
C ALA A 231 18.98 24.14 2.66
N ASP A 232 19.12 23.37 3.74
CA ASP A 232 18.37 22.14 3.96
C ASP A 232 16.87 22.42 4.16
N ALA A 233 16.54 23.50 4.88
CA ALA A 233 15.18 23.95 5.06
C ALA A 233 14.57 24.53 3.77
N ALA A 234 15.37 25.25 2.97
CA ALA A 234 14.95 25.72 1.65
C ALA A 234 14.57 24.57 0.71
N ARG A 235 15.34 23.46 0.73
CA ARG A 235 14.98 22.23 0.02
C ARG A 235 13.71 21.57 0.58
N GLY A 236 13.56 21.52 1.91
CA GLY A 236 12.33 21.04 2.55
C GLY A 236 11.10 21.85 2.16
N PHE A 237 11.25 23.17 2.02
CA PHE A 237 10.21 24.08 1.56
C PHE A 237 9.81 23.77 0.11
N LEU A 238 10.79 23.72 -0.80
CA LEU A 238 10.58 23.36 -2.21
C LEU A 238 9.74 22.08 -2.34
N ILE A 239 10.15 21.00 -1.68
CA ILE A 239 9.44 19.71 -1.74
C ILE A 239 8.04 19.81 -1.15
N THR A 240 7.88 20.45 0.01
CA THR A 240 6.58 20.53 0.68
C THR A 240 5.59 21.34 -0.15
N THR A 241 6.01 22.44 -0.78
CA THR A 241 5.15 23.25 -1.64
C THR A 241 4.79 22.52 -2.94
N LEU A 242 5.73 21.79 -3.57
CA LEU A 242 5.43 20.99 -4.75
C LEU A 242 4.48 19.83 -4.46
N LEU A 243 4.60 19.18 -3.30
CA LEU A 243 3.63 18.16 -2.86
C LEU A 243 2.23 18.74 -2.62
N GLN A 244 2.14 19.98 -2.14
CA GLN A 244 0.86 20.70 -2.03
C GLN A 244 0.28 21.03 -3.41
N ALA A 245 1.12 21.40 -4.38
CA ALA A 245 0.71 21.67 -5.76
C ALA A 245 0.06 20.46 -6.46
N LEU A 246 0.44 19.24 -6.05
CA LEU A 246 -0.15 18.00 -6.58
C LEU A 246 -1.54 17.69 -6.04
N ARG A 247 -2.02 18.43 -5.04
CA ARG A 247 -3.37 18.21 -4.51
C ARG A 247 -4.40 18.81 -5.48
N PRO A 248 -5.55 18.15 -5.68
CA PRO A 248 -6.70 18.76 -6.33
C PRO A 248 -7.35 19.77 -5.36
N THR A 249 -6.61 20.81 -4.99
CA THR A 249 -7.15 22.01 -4.35
C THR A 249 -7.57 22.98 -5.44
N GLY A 250 -8.67 23.71 -5.26
CA GLY A 250 -9.15 24.69 -6.25
C GLY A 250 -8.19 25.86 -6.57
N HIS A 251 -6.97 25.84 -6.01
CA HIS A 251 -5.92 26.81 -6.20
C HIS A 251 -4.58 26.07 -6.40
N PRO A 252 -4.03 26.02 -7.62
CA PRO A 252 -2.71 25.41 -7.85
C PRO A 252 -1.62 26.27 -7.19
N THR A 253 -0.93 25.71 -6.19
CA THR A 253 0.27 26.35 -5.63
C THR A 253 1.42 26.16 -6.61
N THR A 254 2.12 27.24 -6.97
CA THR A 254 3.29 27.16 -7.88
C THR A 254 4.51 27.73 -7.17
N VAL A 255 5.67 27.10 -7.36
CA VAL A 255 6.97 27.59 -6.90
C VAL A 255 7.71 28.20 -8.08
N VAL A 256 8.20 29.42 -7.92
CA VAL A 256 9.06 30.09 -8.90
C VAL A 256 10.47 30.18 -8.33
N THR A 257 11.47 29.78 -9.11
CA THR A 257 12.89 29.82 -8.73
C THR A 257 13.78 29.96 -9.96
N SER A 258 15.06 30.31 -9.78
CA SER A 258 16.03 30.42 -10.88
C SER A 258 16.88 29.15 -11.04
N ARG A 259 17.42 28.91 -12.23
CA ARG A 259 18.35 27.80 -12.48
C ARG A 259 19.60 27.89 -11.59
N THR A 260 20.10 29.10 -11.35
CA THR A 260 21.24 29.37 -10.46
C THR A 260 20.93 29.01 -9.01
N ASP A 261 19.76 29.38 -8.52
CA ASP A 261 19.32 29.03 -7.15
C ASP A 261 19.15 27.52 -6.98
N LEU A 262 18.54 26.85 -7.96
CA LEU A 262 18.38 25.40 -7.95
C LEU A 262 19.72 24.67 -7.95
N HIS A 263 20.68 25.06 -8.79
CA HIS A 263 22.01 24.46 -8.78
C HIS A 263 22.74 24.66 -7.45
N THR A 264 22.56 25.81 -6.82
CA THR A 264 23.16 26.08 -5.51
C THR A 264 22.52 25.23 -4.41
N LEU A 265 21.20 25.01 -4.46
CA LEU A 265 20.47 24.22 -3.48
C LEU A 265 20.65 22.71 -3.66
N LEU A 266 20.56 22.20 -4.89
CA LEU A 266 20.50 20.78 -5.22
C LEU A 266 21.85 20.21 -5.70
N GLY A 267 22.81 21.06 -6.04
CA GLY A 267 24.13 20.69 -6.51
C GLY A 267 24.22 20.49 -8.04
N PRO A 268 25.42 20.11 -8.53
CA PRO A 268 25.70 20.04 -9.97
C PRO A 268 24.96 18.90 -10.69
N HIS A 269 24.46 17.89 -9.98
CA HIS A 269 23.77 16.73 -10.53
C HIS A 269 22.23 16.91 -10.61
N THR A 270 21.76 18.15 -10.72
CA THR A 270 20.32 18.44 -10.81
C THR A 270 19.76 17.94 -12.14
N PRO A 271 18.79 17.01 -12.15
CA PRO A 271 18.16 16.54 -13.37
C PRO A 271 17.32 17.67 -14.00
N PRO A 272 16.96 17.57 -15.29
CA PRO A 272 16.04 18.53 -15.90
C PRO A 272 14.68 18.49 -15.18
N LEU A 273 14.29 19.60 -14.54
CA LEU A 273 13.06 19.71 -13.73
C LEU A 273 11.89 20.36 -14.48
N HIS A 274 11.98 20.49 -15.80
CA HIS A 274 10.98 21.21 -16.62
C HIS A 274 9.58 20.60 -16.58
N ASP A 275 9.48 19.30 -16.27
CA ASP A 275 8.22 18.57 -16.28
C ASP A 275 7.56 18.45 -14.88
N VAL A 276 8.17 19.03 -13.83
CA VAL A 276 7.64 18.94 -12.46
C VAL A 276 6.41 19.84 -12.32
N PRO A 277 5.21 19.29 -12.03
CA PRO A 277 4.02 20.10 -11.89
C PRO A 277 4.14 21.10 -10.74
N GLY A 278 3.78 22.36 -10.99
CA GLY A 278 3.86 23.43 -10.00
C GLY A 278 5.26 24.00 -9.79
N LEU A 279 6.26 23.66 -10.62
CA LEU A 279 7.59 24.28 -10.60
C LEU A 279 7.81 25.12 -11.86
N THR A 280 8.13 26.39 -11.67
CA THR A 280 8.55 27.31 -12.74
C THR A 280 10.01 27.68 -12.53
N VAL A 281 10.87 27.30 -13.47
CA VAL A 281 12.31 27.59 -13.44
C VAL A 281 12.65 28.66 -14.45
N THR A 282 13.17 29.80 -13.99
CA THR A 282 13.69 30.88 -14.84
C THR A 282 15.20 30.79 -15.01
N ASP A 283 15.77 31.54 -15.97
CA ASP A 283 17.22 31.56 -16.17
C ASP A 283 17.93 32.36 -15.07
N THR A 284 17.36 33.50 -14.65
CA THR A 284 17.93 34.36 -13.60
C THR A 284 16.96 34.67 -12.45
N PRO A 285 17.46 35.08 -11.26
CA PRO A 285 16.61 35.55 -10.16
C PRO A 285 15.75 36.77 -10.53
N ASP A 286 16.26 37.68 -11.35
CA ASP A 286 15.49 38.85 -11.81
C ASP A 286 14.31 38.46 -12.72
N ASP A 287 14.47 37.42 -13.53
CA ASP A 287 13.38 36.86 -14.33
C ASP A 287 12.31 36.22 -13.43
N ALA A 288 12.72 35.55 -12.35
CA ALA A 288 11.80 34.98 -11.37
C ALA A 288 10.95 36.06 -10.69
N ILE A 289 11.56 37.18 -10.31
CA ILE A 289 10.84 38.35 -9.76
C ILE A 289 9.87 38.91 -10.79
N THR A 290 10.27 38.97 -12.06
CA THR A 290 9.41 39.45 -13.16
C THR A 290 8.20 38.55 -13.38
N VAL A 291 8.39 37.23 -13.30
CA VAL A 291 7.29 36.25 -13.36
C VAL A 291 6.35 36.40 -12.16
N LEU A 292 6.87 36.62 -10.95
CA LEU A 292 6.07 36.82 -9.74
C LEU A 292 5.16 38.07 -9.82
N MET A 293 5.63 39.12 -10.50
CA MET A 293 4.85 40.34 -10.73
C MET A 293 3.86 40.23 -11.90
N LYS A 294 3.93 39.15 -12.69
CA LYS A 294 3.11 38.94 -13.88
C LYS A 294 1.85 38.14 -13.51
N ASP A 295 0.69 38.75 -13.77
CA ASP A 295 -0.65 38.19 -13.62
C ASP A 295 -1.18 38.04 -12.16
N PRO A 296 -1.90 39.05 -11.63
CA PRO A 296 -2.49 39.00 -10.29
C PRO A 296 -3.83 38.22 -10.23
N SER A 297 -4.29 37.64 -11.33
CA SER A 297 -5.63 37.03 -11.42
C SER A 297 -5.72 35.59 -10.90
N GLY A 298 -4.58 34.93 -10.68
CA GLY A 298 -4.47 33.58 -10.11
C GLY A 298 -3.98 33.55 -8.65
N PRO A 299 -3.94 32.37 -8.01
CA PRO A 299 -3.31 32.24 -6.69
C PRO A 299 -1.83 32.64 -6.77
N PRO A 300 -1.32 33.45 -5.82
CA PRO A 300 0.03 33.97 -5.91
C PRO A 300 1.05 32.82 -5.85
N PRO A 301 2.02 32.77 -6.77
CA PRO A 301 3.10 31.80 -6.68
C PRO A 301 4.01 32.12 -5.50
N THR A 302 4.66 31.10 -4.96
CA THR A 302 5.66 31.26 -3.91
C THR A 302 7.05 31.34 -4.52
N LEU A 303 7.84 32.35 -4.12
CA LEU A 303 9.23 32.48 -4.58
C LEU A 303 10.20 31.68 -3.69
N LEU A 304 11.17 31.01 -4.31
CA LEU A 304 12.34 30.46 -3.64
C LEU A 304 13.62 30.96 -4.32
N THR A 305 14.44 31.74 -3.61
CA THR A 305 15.68 32.31 -4.15
C THR A 305 16.71 32.55 -3.04
N HIS A 306 17.98 32.80 -3.39
CA HIS A 306 18.92 33.36 -2.41
C HIS A 306 18.64 34.84 -2.18
N ALA A 307 18.91 35.33 -0.98
CA ALA A 307 18.75 36.76 -0.67
C ALA A 307 19.67 37.58 -1.60
N PRO A 308 19.13 38.54 -2.38
CA PRO A 308 19.93 39.31 -3.31
C PRO A 308 20.93 40.19 -2.55
N THR A 309 22.18 40.21 -3.01
CA THR A 309 23.21 41.11 -2.48
C THR A 309 23.13 42.50 -3.09
N ASP A 310 22.51 42.63 -4.27
CA ASP A 310 22.34 43.90 -4.95
C ASP A 310 21.13 44.68 -4.37
N PRO A 311 21.31 45.95 -3.95
CA PRO A 311 20.23 46.76 -3.38
C PRO A 311 19.05 46.99 -4.34
N THR A 312 19.29 47.06 -5.66
CA THR A 312 18.22 47.34 -6.62
C THR A 312 17.32 46.12 -6.82
N THR A 313 17.90 44.92 -6.93
CA THR A 313 17.16 43.66 -6.93
C THR A 313 16.45 43.43 -5.61
N ALA A 314 17.07 43.77 -4.47
CA ALA A 314 16.43 43.68 -3.15
C ALA A 314 15.18 44.55 -3.05
N ALA A 315 15.23 45.81 -3.49
CA ALA A 315 14.08 46.71 -3.49
C ALA A 315 12.94 46.20 -4.39
N ARG A 316 13.26 45.71 -5.60
CA ARG A 316 12.28 45.09 -6.50
C ARG A 316 11.64 43.86 -5.87
N LEU A 317 12.42 43.03 -5.19
CA LEU A 317 11.94 41.83 -4.52
C LEU A 317 11.02 42.17 -3.33
N THR A 318 11.34 43.21 -2.55
CA THR A 318 10.45 43.71 -1.48
C THR A 318 9.10 44.11 -2.06
N THR A 319 9.07 44.82 -3.20
CA THR A 319 7.81 45.17 -3.88
C THR A 319 7.03 43.93 -4.30
N ALA A 320 7.70 42.93 -4.91
CA ALA A 320 7.04 41.72 -5.39
C ALA A 320 6.48 40.83 -4.26
N LEU A 321 7.15 40.79 -3.10
CA LEU A 321 6.73 40.00 -1.93
C LEU A 321 5.64 40.66 -1.06
N THR A 322 5.22 41.90 -1.37
CA THR A 322 4.21 42.62 -0.58
C THR A 322 2.89 41.84 -0.43
N HIS A 323 2.48 41.12 -1.48
CA HIS A 323 1.22 40.36 -1.52
C HIS A 323 1.42 38.87 -1.79
N THR A 324 2.67 38.40 -1.75
CA THR A 324 3.03 37.01 -2.03
C THR A 324 3.92 36.46 -0.91
N THR A 325 4.06 35.15 -0.86
CA THR A 325 4.97 34.50 0.09
C THR A 325 6.28 34.18 -0.62
N GLY A 326 7.37 34.19 0.13
CA GLY A 326 8.68 33.89 -0.40
C GLY A 326 9.62 33.38 0.66
N THR A 327 10.45 32.42 0.28
CA THR A 327 11.53 31.91 1.13
C THR A 327 12.85 32.31 0.51
N LEU A 328 13.70 32.97 1.31
CA LEU A 328 15.00 33.46 0.86
C LEU A 328 16.11 32.77 1.63
N VAL A 329 17.13 32.25 0.96
CA VAL A 329 18.34 31.75 1.64
C VAL A 329 19.29 32.92 1.88
N GLY A 330 19.45 33.31 3.13
CA GLY A 330 20.20 34.49 3.54
C GLY A 330 19.38 35.41 4.46
N HIS A 331 19.97 36.55 4.80
CA HIS A 331 19.30 37.55 5.62
C HIS A 331 18.22 38.29 4.82
N TRP A 332 17.05 38.50 5.42
CA TRP A 332 15.93 39.22 4.79
C TRP A 332 15.12 40.01 5.82
N THR A 333 14.60 41.15 5.38
CA THR A 333 13.68 42.00 6.14
C THR A 333 12.32 42.01 5.45
N PRO A 334 11.21 41.78 6.17
CA PRO A 334 11.03 42.07 7.60
C PRO A 334 11.35 40.92 8.57
N ALA A 335 11.48 39.68 8.11
CA ALA A 335 11.68 38.51 8.97
C ALA A 335 12.86 37.64 8.53
N THR A 336 13.70 37.25 9.49
CA THR A 336 14.76 36.24 9.31
C THR A 336 14.65 35.19 10.41
N TRP A 337 14.68 33.92 10.02
CA TRP A 337 14.74 32.77 10.93
C TRP A 337 16.14 32.16 10.90
N HIS A 338 16.70 31.87 12.08
CA HIS A 338 17.93 31.11 12.19
C HIS A 338 17.61 29.63 12.35
N ILE A 339 18.18 28.77 11.52
CA ILE A 339 17.83 27.34 11.43
C ILE A 339 19.04 26.51 11.82
N ALA A 340 18.89 25.75 12.91
CA ALA A 340 19.86 24.75 13.32
C ALA A 340 19.88 23.56 12.34
N SER A 341 20.95 22.75 12.37
CA SER A 341 21.10 21.60 11.46
C SER A 341 20.00 20.53 11.60
N ASP A 342 19.30 20.51 12.74
CA ASP A 342 18.17 19.61 12.99
C ASP A 342 16.82 20.18 12.52
N GLY A 343 16.81 21.39 11.95
CA GLY A 343 15.62 22.09 11.47
C GLY A 343 14.89 22.93 12.53
N ARG A 344 15.38 23.00 13.77
CA ARG A 344 14.77 23.87 14.79
C ARG A 344 15.07 25.33 14.50
N THR A 345 14.05 26.17 14.62
CA THR A 345 14.21 27.62 14.46
C THR A 345 14.63 28.28 15.78
N ALA A 346 15.63 29.15 15.70
CA ALA A 346 16.03 30.07 16.77
C ALA A 346 15.64 31.48 16.33
N ASN A 347 14.87 32.18 17.16
CA ASN A 347 14.37 33.54 16.95
C ASN A 347 13.43 33.70 15.73
N GLY A 348 12.13 33.84 15.98
CA GLY A 348 11.14 34.31 14.99
C GLY A 348 10.18 33.27 14.39
N GLY A 349 10.46 31.97 14.50
CA GLY A 349 9.65 30.89 13.88
C GLY A 349 8.66 30.16 14.80
N GLY A 350 8.48 30.62 16.04
CA GLY A 350 7.90 29.79 17.12
C GLY A 350 8.81 28.59 17.44
N GLN A 351 8.51 27.77 18.45
CA GLN A 351 9.31 26.54 18.71
C GLN A 351 9.09 25.44 17.65
N ALA A 352 8.92 25.80 16.38
CA ALA A 352 8.67 24.90 15.27
C ALA A 352 9.97 24.30 14.71
N ARG A 353 9.87 23.04 14.25
CA ARG A 353 10.90 22.33 13.49
C ARG A 353 10.50 22.33 12.01
N LEU A 354 11.36 22.89 11.16
CA LEU A 354 11.16 22.92 9.71
C LEU A 354 11.57 21.59 9.08
N CYS A 355 10.95 21.27 7.94
CA CYS A 355 11.40 20.18 7.07
C CYS A 355 12.82 20.52 6.60
N VAL A 356 13.79 19.68 6.94
CA VAL A 356 15.19 19.84 6.51
C VAL A 356 15.60 18.63 5.70
N LEU A 357 16.11 18.86 4.50
CA LEU A 357 16.52 17.82 3.56
C LEU A 357 17.91 18.11 3.04
N THR A 358 18.77 17.11 2.97
CA THR A 358 20.02 17.15 2.21
C THR A 358 19.74 17.26 0.71
N ALA A 359 20.75 17.66 -0.08
CA ALA A 359 20.61 17.74 -1.53
C ALA A 359 20.20 16.39 -2.16
N THR A 360 20.80 15.29 -1.71
CA THR A 360 20.48 13.93 -2.17
C THR A 360 19.04 13.54 -1.84
N ALA A 361 18.59 13.81 -0.61
CA ALA A 361 17.21 13.51 -0.21
C ALA A 361 16.19 14.33 -1.02
N ALA A 362 16.48 15.61 -1.29
CA ALA A 362 15.61 16.45 -2.11
C ALA A 362 15.56 15.96 -3.57
N LEU A 363 16.69 15.56 -4.15
CA LEU A 363 16.75 15.00 -5.51
C LEU A 363 15.96 13.69 -5.63
N ASP A 364 16.10 12.79 -4.64
CA ASP A 364 15.31 11.56 -4.55
C ASP A 364 13.80 11.85 -4.57
N LEU A 365 13.36 12.87 -3.82
CA LEU A 365 11.94 13.24 -3.75
C LEU A 365 11.45 13.91 -5.04
N LEU A 366 12.26 14.78 -5.66
CA LEU A 366 11.94 15.39 -6.96
C LEU A 366 11.78 14.34 -8.07
N ALA A 367 12.59 13.27 -8.05
CA ALA A 367 12.50 12.19 -9.02
C ALA A 367 11.14 11.47 -9.01
N VAL A 368 10.42 11.47 -7.88
CA VAL A 368 9.06 10.91 -7.76
C VAL A 368 7.98 11.89 -8.21
N LEU A 369 8.24 13.20 -8.09
CA LEU A 369 7.29 14.25 -8.47
C LEU A 369 7.28 14.51 -9.98
N ALA A 370 8.41 14.27 -10.65
CA ALA A 370 8.49 14.38 -12.10
C ALA A 370 7.63 13.27 -12.77
N PRO A 371 6.75 13.61 -13.73
CA PRO A 371 6.10 12.61 -14.57
C PRO A 371 7.20 11.87 -15.33
N THR A 372 7.40 10.62 -14.97
CA THR A 372 8.52 9.81 -15.47
C THR A 372 8.42 9.62 -16.98
N ARG A 373 9.41 10.12 -17.72
CA ARG A 373 9.99 9.34 -18.81
C ARG A 373 10.94 8.35 -18.15
N ALA A 374 10.72 7.06 -18.35
CA ALA A 374 11.56 6.03 -17.74
C ALA A 374 13.04 6.36 -18.03
N PRO A 375 13.89 6.64 -17.03
CA PRO A 375 15.31 6.72 -17.28
C PRO A 375 15.77 5.35 -17.77
N THR A 376 16.58 5.34 -18.82
CA THR A 376 17.23 4.13 -19.33
C THR A 376 18.31 3.71 -18.33
N ALA A 377 17.90 3.19 -17.19
CA ALA A 377 18.82 2.58 -16.25
C ALA A 377 19.28 1.24 -16.84
N VAL A 378 20.55 1.18 -17.22
CA VAL A 378 21.21 -0.08 -17.56
C VAL A 378 21.40 -0.86 -16.26
N ILE A 379 20.41 -1.66 -15.89
CA ILE A 379 20.55 -2.63 -14.80
C ILE A 379 21.54 -3.70 -15.31
N PRO A 380 22.57 -4.08 -14.52
CA PRO A 380 23.44 -5.19 -14.88
C PRO A 380 22.60 -6.44 -15.11
N ARG A 381 22.68 -6.99 -16.33
CA ARG A 381 22.02 -8.25 -16.69
C ARG A 381 22.42 -9.32 -15.67
N GLN A 382 21.47 -9.76 -14.85
CA GLN A 382 21.64 -11.03 -14.15
C GLN A 382 21.59 -12.12 -15.22
N ARG A 383 22.69 -12.85 -15.36
CA ARG A 383 22.78 -14.03 -16.20
C ARG A 383 21.69 -15.01 -15.73
N PRO A 384 20.86 -15.56 -16.64
CA PRO A 384 19.93 -16.62 -16.27
C PRO A 384 20.68 -17.71 -15.51
N ALA A 385 20.19 -18.09 -14.34
CA ALA A 385 20.66 -19.29 -13.67
C ALA A 385 20.44 -20.46 -14.63
N GLU A 386 21.48 -21.30 -14.77
CA GLU A 386 21.47 -22.48 -15.62
C GLU A 386 20.29 -23.39 -15.24
N PRO A 387 19.53 -23.97 -16.18
CA PRO A 387 18.38 -24.80 -15.86
C PRO A 387 18.87 -26.06 -15.14
N THR A 388 18.57 -26.19 -13.86
CA THR A 388 18.76 -27.44 -13.12
C THR A 388 17.79 -28.50 -13.69
N PRO A 389 18.23 -29.74 -13.96
CA PRO A 389 17.36 -30.80 -14.49
C PRO A 389 16.18 -31.11 -13.56
N PRO A 390 15.09 -31.74 -14.08
CA PRO A 390 13.92 -32.05 -13.28
C PRO A 390 14.30 -32.96 -12.11
N PRO A 391 13.90 -32.66 -10.87
CA PRO A 391 14.28 -33.48 -9.73
C PRO A 391 13.50 -34.81 -9.75
N GLU A 392 14.22 -35.89 -9.46
CA GLU A 392 13.64 -37.10 -8.86
C GLU A 392 12.73 -36.73 -7.68
N PRO A 393 11.72 -37.55 -7.32
CA PRO A 393 10.80 -37.25 -6.23
C PRO A 393 11.57 -37.00 -4.94
N ALA A 394 11.72 -35.71 -4.61
CA ALA A 394 12.44 -35.25 -3.45
C ALA A 394 11.69 -35.67 -2.19
N PRO A 395 12.41 -36.00 -1.09
CA PRO A 395 11.77 -36.27 0.19
C PRO A 395 10.87 -35.08 0.59
N ALA A 396 9.77 -35.39 1.27
CA ALA A 396 8.84 -34.38 1.75
C ALA A 396 9.59 -33.32 2.57
N LYS A 397 9.57 -32.07 2.09
CA LYS A 397 10.25 -30.96 2.77
C LYS A 397 9.62 -30.72 4.13
N THR A 398 10.45 -30.43 5.13
CA THR A 398 10.00 -30.28 6.52
C THR A 398 9.17 -29.01 6.72
N PHE A 399 9.54 -27.93 6.03
CA PHE A 399 8.90 -26.63 6.11
C PHE A 399 8.20 -26.27 4.80
N ALA A 400 7.08 -25.55 4.91
CA ALA A 400 6.40 -24.92 3.78
C ALA A 400 6.13 -23.45 4.12
N LEU A 401 6.71 -22.55 3.34
CA LEU A 401 6.54 -21.11 3.46
C LEU A 401 5.62 -20.63 2.35
N HIS A 402 4.48 -20.07 2.74
CA HIS A 402 3.55 -19.44 1.82
C HIS A 402 3.78 -17.95 1.88
N VAL A 403 4.17 -17.33 0.76
CA VAL A 403 4.32 -15.87 0.65
C VAL A 403 3.36 -15.26 -0.38
N LEU A 404 2.73 -16.05 -1.26
CA LEU A 404 1.72 -15.57 -2.21
C LEU A 404 0.36 -15.43 -1.50
N GLY A 405 0.14 -14.27 -0.88
CA GLY A 405 -0.94 -14.03 0.08
C GLY A 405 -0.40 -13.56 1.42
N THR A 406 -1.12 -13.83 2.51
CA THR A 406 -0.63 -13.54 3.87
C THR A 406 0.52 -14.50 4.20
N PRO A 407 1.72 -14.00 4.60
CA PRO A 407 2.87 -14.87 4.84
C PRO A 407 2.65 -15.82 6.01
N ILE A 408 2.86 -17.12 5.79
CA ILE A 408 2.72 -18.15 6.81
C ILE A 408 3.83 -19.19 6.63
N LEU A 409 4.61 -19.42 7.68
CA LEU A 409 5.52 -20.55 7.76
C LEU A 409 4.83 -21.73 8.44
N ARG A 410 4.95 -22.92 7.85
CA ARG A 410 4.46 -24.18 8.43
C ARG A 410 5.60 -25.17 8.60
N ALA A 411 5.59 -25.95 9.67
CA ALA A 411 6.39 -27.16 9.83
C ALA A 411 5.45 -28.37 9.86
N GLN A 412 5.66 -29.34 8.97
CA GLN A 412 4.83 -30.54 8.87
C GLN A 412 3.31 -30.24 8.88
N GLY A 413 2.92 -29.19 8.15
CA GLY A 413 1.53 -28.70 8.04
C GLY A 413 1.05 -27.77 9.16
N GLN A 414 1.74 -27.69 10.30
CA GLN A 414 1.36 -26.85 11.44
C GLN A 414 1.94 -25.44 11.33
N PRO A 415 1.15 -24.37 11.55
CA PRO A 415 1.63 -22.99 11.43
C PRO A 415 2.58 -22.63 12.58
N ILE A 416 3.69 -21.95 12.24
CA ILE A 416 4.63 -21.37 13.18
C ILE A 416 4.30 -19.88 13.36
N ILE A 417 4.14 -19.47 14.62
CA ILE A 417 3.86 -18.07 14.95
C ILE A 417 5.19 -17.30 14.99
N ILE A 418 5.34 -16.36 14.06
CA ILE A 418 6.48 -15.43 14.03
C ILE A 418 6.01 -14.11 14.62
N ARG A 419 6.52 -13.76 15.79
CA ARG A 419 5.96 -12.67 16.60
C ARG A 419 6.31 -11.29 16.08
N ARG A 420 7.46 -11.14 15.43
CA ARG A 420 7.98 -9.83 15.00
C ARG A 420 7.84 -9.65 13.49
N SER A 421 7.24 -8.53 13.09
CA SER A 421 7.10 -8.16 11.68
C SER A 421 8.45 -8.16 10.94
N ALA A 422 9.52 -7.68 11.56
CA ALA A 422 10.87 -7.70 10.96
C ALA A 422 11.43 -9.12 10.74
N ALA A 423 11.09 -10.08 11.62
CA ALA A 423 11.50 -11.48 11.45
C ALA A 423 10.74 -12.13 10.27
N LEU A 424 9.45 -11.82 10.14
CA LEU A 424 8.65 -12.24 8.99
C LEU A 424 9.17 -11.61 7.68
N GLN A 425 9.53 -10.33 7.73
CA GLN A 425 10.11 -9.59 6.61
C GLN A 425 11.43 -10.23 6.12
N ILE A 426 12.29 -10.70 7.04
CA ILE A 426 13.49 -11.45 6.70
C ILE A 426 13.16 -12.75 5.95
N LEU A 427 12.20 -13.54 6.43
CA LEU A 427 11.80 -14.77 5.72
C LEU A 427 11.31 -14.48 4.30
N VAL A 428 10.47 -13.46 4.13
CA VAL A 428 9.97 -13.09 2.81
C VAL A 428 11.09 -12.56 1.92
N ALA A 429 12.04 -11.79 2.46
CA ALA A 429 13.21 -11.34 1.70
C ALA A 429 14.03 -12.54 1.20
N LEU A 430 14.32 -13.52 2.07
CA LEU A 430 15.06 -14.72 1.65
C LEU A 430 14.25 -15.62 0.68
N ALA A 431 12.91 -15.62 0.77
CA ALA A 431 12.05 -16.31 -0.18
C ALA A 431 12.12 -15.70 -1.58
N VAL A 432 12.15 -14.36 -1.68
CA VAL A 432 12.27 -13.64 -2.95
C VAL A 432 13.69 -13.76 -3.54
N HIS A 433 14.70 -13.94 -2.70
CA HIS A 433 16.11 -14.07 -3.10
C HIS A 433 16.64 -15.49 -2.84
N PRO A 434 16.29 -16.49 -3.68
CA PRO A 434 16.67 -17.90 -3.45
C PRO A 434 18.18 -18.16 -3.44
N ALA A 435 18.97 -17.31 -4.11
CA ALA A 435 20.44 -17.32 -4.06
C ALA A 435 21.03 -16.65 -2.80
N GLY A 436 20.17 -16.18 -1.89
CA GLY A 436 20.53 -15.50 -0.67
C GLY A 436 20.87 -14.02 -0.84
N LEU A 437 21.03 -13.34 0.29
CA LEU A 437 21.39 -11.92 0.40
C LEU A 437 22.62 -11.77 1.30
N ALA A 438 23.52 -10.86 0.93
CA ALA A 438 24.63 -10.50 1.81
C ALA A 438 24.11 -9.90 3.12
N THR A 439 24.83 -10.08 4.21
CA THR A 439 24.43 -9.58 5.55
C THR A 439 24.05 -8.11 5.52
N ARG A 440 24.87 -7.27 4.87
CA ARG A 440 24.63 -5.83 4.73
C ARG A 440 23.38 -5.54 3.91
N ASP A 441 23.21 -6.18 2.77
CA ASP A 441 22.09 -5.93 1.86
C ASP A 441 20.77 -6.29 2.53
N LEU A 442 20.72 -7.46 3.19
CA LEU A 442 19.57 -7.89 3.98
C LEU A 442 19.26 -6.88 5.09
N ALA A 443 20.27 -6.46 5.86
CA ALA A 443 20.08 -5.47 6.92
C ALA A 443 19.49 -4.15 6.39
N THR A 444 20.05 -3.61 5.30
CA THR A 444 19.59 -2.35 4.68
C THR A 444 18.21 -2.45 4.04
N MET A 445 17.84 -3.62 3.52
CA MET A 445 16.52 -3.87 2.94
C MET A 445 15.42 -3.87 4.01
N ILE A 446 15.68 -4.49 5.17
CA ILE A 446 14.70 -4.61 6.26
C ILE A 446 14.55 -3.28 7.01
N TRP A 447 15.65 -2.56 7.24
CA TRP A 447 15.64 -1.27 7.92
C TRP A 447 16.35 -0.20 7.08
N PRO A 448 15.68 0.32 6.03
CA PRO A 448 16.27 1.34 5.19
C PRO A 448 16.59 2.59 6.02
N GLY A 449 17.78 3.12 5.81
CA GLY A 449 18.19 4.41 6.35
C GLY A 449 18.76 4.46 7.76
N LEU A 450 18.97 3.31 8.40
CA LEU A 450 19.70 3.25 9.68
C LEU A 450 21.23 3.22 9.47
N ALA A 451 21.97 3.74 10.44
CA ALA A 451 23.44 3.73 10.41
C ALA A 451 24.00 2.28 10.39
N PRO A 452 25.01 1.96 9.56
CA PRO A 452 25.44 0.58 9.29
C PRO A 452 25.73 -0.29 10.53
N HIS A 453 26.37 0.28 11.55
CA HIS A 453 26.75 -0.43 12.77
C HIS A 453 25.53 -0.87 13.61
N THR A 454 24.46 -0.08 13.59
CA THR A 454 23.20 -0.37 14.30
C THR A 454 22.40 -1.46 13.59
N VAL A 455 22.47 -1.50 12.25
CA VAL A 455 21.63 -2.41 11.44
C VAL A 455 22.09 -3.86 11.55
N ASN A 456 23.41 -4.13 11.52
CA ASN A 456 23.92 -5.50 11.62
C ASN A 456 23.60 -6.14 12.97
N ARG A 457 23.78 -5.41 14.08
CA ARG A 457 23.40 -5.89 15.42
C ARG A 457 21.90 -6.21 15.48
N ARG A 458 21.05 -5.33 14.94
CA ARG A 458 19.59 -5.53 14.90
C ARG A 458 19.21 -6.75 14.05
N LEU A 459 19.90 -6.98 12.93
CA LEU A 459 19.73 -8.16 12.09
C LEU A 459 20.06 -9.43 12.86
N TYR A 460 21.23 -9.52 13.51
CA TYR A 460 21.62 -10.71 14.27
C TYR A 460 20.62 -11.05 15.38
N THR A 461 20.18 -10.05 16.16
CA THR A 461 19.17 -10.27 17.21
C THR A 461 17.85 -10.78 16.60
N THR A 462 17.40 -10.17 15.49
CA THR A 462 16.14 -10.57 14.84
C THR A 462 16.22 -11.97 14.25
N LEU A 463 17.35 -12.35 13.64
CA LEU A 463 17.60 -13.70 13.15
C LEU A 463 17.66 -14.73 14.28
N SER A 464 18.29 -14.39 15.41
CA SER A 464 18.32 -15.25 16.59
C SER A 464 16.91 -15.51 17.13
N ASP A 465 16.09 -14.46 17.24
CA ASP A 465 14.69 -14.58 17.68
C ASP A 465 13.85 -15.39 16.68
N LEU A 466 14.03 -15.16 15.38
CA LEU A 466 13.36 -15.92 14.31
C LEU A 466 13.71 -17.40 14.38
N ARG A 467 15.00 -17.74 14.51
CA ARG A 467 15.46 -19.13 14.65
C ARG A 467 14.84 -19.79 15.87
N LYS A 468 14.75 -19.08 17.00
CA LYS A 468 14.09 -19.57 18.21
C LYS A 468 12.60 -19.84 18.00
N ASP A 469 11.88 -18.91 17.37
CA ASP A 469 10.46 -19.08 17.01
C ASP A 469 10.27 -20.32 16.13
N ILE A 470 11.14 -20.54 15.12
CA ILE A 470 11.09 -21.71 14.24
C ILE A 470 11.38 -23.01 15.01
N THR A 471 12.46 -23.05 15.81
CA THR A 471 12.85 -24.26 16.54
C THR A 471 11.83 -24.73 17.59
N THR A 472 10.85 -23.88 17.94
CA THR A 472 9.72 -24.27 18.79
C THR A 472 8.87 -25.38 18.17
N SER A 473 8.96 -25.58 16.84
CA SER A 473 8.32 -26.71 16.15
C SER A 473 9.04 -28.06 16.34
N GLY A 474 10.18 -28.11 17.05
CA GLY A 474 10.97 -29.33 17.25
C GLY A 474 11.88 -29.72 16.07
N HIS A 475 12.01 -28.84 15.08
CA HIS A 475 12.85 -29.06 13.89
C HIS A 475 13.96 -27.98 13.80
N PRO A 476 15.14 -28.30 13.22
CA PRO A 476 16.18 -27.30 12.98
C PRO A 476 15.68 -26.24 12.00
N HIS A 477 16.13 -24.99 12.15
CA HIS A 477 15.69 -23.91 11.28
C HIS A 477 16.25 -24.03 9.86
N PRO A 478 15.50 -23.68 8.80
CA PRO A 478 15.95 -23.80 7.41
C PRO A 478 16.71 -22.55 6.90
N ILE A 479 17.36 -21.79 7.79
CA ILE A 479 18.08 -20.54 7.46
C ILE A 479 19.58 -20.76 7.62
N ASP A 480 20.28 -20.83 6.49
CA ASP A 480 21.72 -21.05 6.43
C ASP A 480 22.47 -19.72 6.21
N HIS A 481 23.74 -19.72 6.61
CA HIS A 481 24.65 -18.59 6.43
C HIS A 481 25.99 -19.09 5.89
N THR A 482 26.26 -18.82 4.62
CA THR A 482 27.46 -19.27 3.89
C THR A 482 28.03 -18.10 3.10
N ASP A 483 29.35 -17.91 3.12
CA ASP A 483 30.04 -16.85 2.37
C ASP A 483 29.45 -15.43 2.57
N ASP A 484 29.15 -15.08 3.83
CA ASP A 484 28.48 -13.81 4.23
C ASP A 484 27.08 -13.60 3.63
N ARG A 485 26.40 -14.67 3.21
CA ARG A 485 25.05 -14.64 2.67
C ARG A 485 24.09 -15.49 3.48
N TYR A 486 22.95 -14.90 3.84
CA TYR A 486 21.81 -15.62 4.36
C TYR A 486 20.96 -16.17 3.23
N HIS A 487 20.53 -17.43 3.32
CA HIS A 487 19.62 -18.05 2.36
C HIS A 487 18.73 -19.10 3.03
N LEU A 488 17.64 -19.45 2.35
CA LEU A 488 16.77 -20.56 2.77
C LEU A 488 17.32 -21.89 2.22
N ASN A 489 17.37 -22.91 3.06
CA ASN A 489 17.83 -24.23 2.66
C ASN A 489 16.77 -24.94 1.80
N HIS A 490 16.99 -24.98 0.49
CA HIS A 490 16.09 -25.56 -0.52
C HIS A 490 15.72 -27.03 -0.28
N GLN A 491 16.56 -27.79 0.45
CA GLN A 491 16.29 -29.19 0.77
C GLN A 491 15.31 -29.35 1.95
N GLN A 492 15.21 -28.34 2.82
CA GLN A 492 14.40 -28.39 4.03
C GLN A 492 13.08 -27.62 3.91
N ILE A 493 13.02 -26.60 3.05
CA ILE A 493 11.86 -25.71 2.91
C ILE A 493 11.32 -25.65 1.48
N ASP A 494 10.00 -25.69 1.36
CA ASP A 494 9.29 -25.33 0.13
C ASP A 494 8.74 -23.92 0.20
N VAL A 495 8.72 -23.23 -0.93
CA VAL A 495 8.18 -21.88 -1.04
C VAL A 495 7.27 -21.81 -2.27
N ASP A 496 6.01 -21.41 -2.06
CA ASP A 496 5.02 -21.25 -3.13
C ASP A 496 5.48 -20.32 -4.27
N LEU A 497 6.19 -19.23 -3.92
CA LEU A 497 6.81 -18.33 -4.89
C LEU A 497 7.83 -19.01 -5.80
N TRP A 498 8.57 -20.01 -5.31
CA TRP A 498 9.54 -20.74 -6.13
C TRP A 498 8.83 -21.63 -7.16
N GLN A 499 7.68 -22.22 -6.80
CA GLN A 499 6.86 -22.98 -7.74
C GLN A 499 6.29 -22.06 -8.83
N LEU A 500 5.83 -20.85 -8.48
CA LEU A 500 5.40 -19.85 -9.45
C LEU A 500 6.54 -19.43 -10.39
N HIS A 501 7.74 -19.15 -9.85
CA HIS A 501 8.91 -18.81 -10.68
C HIS A 501 9.31 -19.96 -11.61
N ALA A 502 9.23 -21.21 -11.15
CA ALA A 502 9.49 -22.37 -12.00
C ALA A 502 8.45 -22.49 -13.12
N ALA A 503 7.16 -22.25 -12.85
CA ALA A 503 6.11 -22.23 -13.86
C ALA A 503 6.33 -21.12 -14.91
N ILE A 504 6.76 -19.94 -14.48
CA ILE A 504 7.13 -18.82 -15.37
C ILE A 504 8.31 -19.19 -16.26
N ALA A 505 9.38 -19.75 -15.69
CA ALA A 505 10.56 -20.18 -16.43
C ALA A 505 10.22 -21.30 -17.43
N HIS A 506 9.38 -22.25 -17.03
CA HIS A 506 8.89 -23.31 -17.91
C HIS A 506 8.13 -22.73 -19.10
N ALA A 507 7.12 -21.90 -18.85
CA ALA A 507 6.33 -21.25 -19.89
C ALA A 507 7.18 -20.44 -20.88
N ALA A 508 8.30 -19.86 -20.42
CA ALA A 508 9.20 -19.12 -21.30
C ALA A 508 9.92 -19.98 -22.35
N THR A 509 10.05 -21.28 -22.09
CA THR A 509 10.70 -22.24 -22.99
C THR A 509 9.71 -23.14 -23.73
N THR A 510 8.43 -23.10 -23.35
CA THR A 510 7.40 -23.98 -23.90
C THR A 510 6.95 -23.53 -25.29
N VAL A 511 7.23 -24.36 -26.29
CA VAL A 511 6.81 -24.14 -27.69
C VAL A 511 5.51 -24.89 -28.03
N THR A 512 5.29 -26.05 -27.40
CA THR A 512 4.12 -26.91 -27.63
C THR A 512 3.08 -26.74 -26.53
N HIS A 513 1.82 -26.50 -26.89
CA HIS A 513 0.70 -26.27 -25.95
C HIS A 513 0.96 -25.18 -24.89
N PRO A 514 1.33 -23.95 -25.30
CA PRO A 514 1.69 -22.87 -24.37
C PRO A 514 0.56 -22.49 -23.41
N THR A 515 -0.71 -22.71 -23.79
CA THR A 515 -1.89 -22.43 -22.96
C THR A 515 -1.89 -23.18 -21.63
N HIS A 516 -1.43 -24.43 -21.59
CA HIS A 516 -1.33 -25.19 -20.33
C HIS A 516 -0.25 -24.60 -19.41
N ALA A 517 0.87 -24.15 -19.98
CA ALA A 517 1.93 -23.49 -19.22
C ALA A 517 1.42 -22.15 -18.62
N TYR A 518 0.64 -21.38 -19.37
CA TYR A 518 0.02 -20.14 -18.88
C TYR A 518 -1.00 -20.41 -17.76
N GLN A 519 -1.83 -21.46 -17.91
CA GLN A 519 -2.75 -21.87 -16.86
C GLN A 519 -2.00 -22.28 -15.59
N THR A 520 -0.88 -22.99 -15.73
CA THR A 520 -0.03 -23.39 -14.59
C THR A 520 0.48 -22.17 -13.82
N ILE A 521 0.89 -21.09 -14.51
CA ILE A 521 1.29 -19.82 -13.85
C ILE A 521 0.12 -19.26 -13.03
N ILE A 522 -1.07 -19.19 -13.62
CA ILE A 522 -2.28 -18.66 -12.97
C ILE A 522 -2.64 -19.49 -11.73
N ASP A 523 -2.56 -20.81 -11.82
CA ASP A 523 -2.93 -21.72 -10.73
C ASP A 523 -2.00 -21.59 -9.51
N HIS A 524 -0.71 -21.32 -9.73
CA HIS A 524 0.26 -21.09 -8.65
C HIS A 524 0.13 -19.69 -8.03
N TYR A 525 -0.52 -18.74 -8.71
CA TYR A 525 -0.71 -17.39 -8.20
C TYR A 525 -1.93 -17.28 -7.29
N THR A 526 -1.70 -17.40 -5.97
CA THR A 526 -2.76 -17.32 -4.95
C THR A 526 -3.01 -15.91 -4.42
N GLY A 527 -2.14 -14.95 -4.73
CA GLY A 527 -2.22 -13.54 -4.35
C GLY A 527 -0.88 -12.83 -4.43
N ASP A 528 -0.89 -11.51 -4.23
CA ASP A 528 0.35 -10.72 -4.18
C ASP A 528 1.29 -11.21 -3.05
N ILE A 529 2.59 -11.02 -3.23
CA ILE A 529 3.57 -11.44 -2.22
C ILE A 529 3.34 -10.65 -0.93
N ALA A 530 3.18 -11.33 0.21
CA ALA A 530 3.01 -10.75 1.54
C ALA A 530 1.84 -9.73 1.66
N VAL A 531 0.64 -10.11 1.24
CA VAL A 531 -0.58 -9.30 1.40
C VAL A 531 -0.71 -8.79 2.84
N ASN A 532 -1.21 -7.55 2.98
CA ASN A 532 -1.31 -6.78 4.22
C ASN A 532 0.01 -6.23 4.78
N HIS A 533 1.13 -6.42 4.09
CA HIS A 533 2.40 -5.78 4.44
C HIS A 533 2.80 -4.72 3.39
N SER A 534 3.10 -3.51 3.86
CA SER A 534 3.51 -2.36 3.05
C SER A 534 5.03 -2.17 3.09
N TRP A 535 5.79 -3.21 2.74
CA TRP A 535 7.25 -3.15 2.67
C TRP A 535 7.68 -2.61 1.29
N PRO A 536 8.30 -1.42 1.20
CA PRO A 536 8.50 -0.76 -0.10
C PRO A 536 9.39 -1.54 -1.07
N TRP A 537 10.37 -2.29 -0.56
CA TRP A 537 11.25 -3.10 -1.38
C TRP A 537 10.51 -4.23 -2.12
N LEU A 538 9.29 -4.60 -1.69
CA LEU A 538 8.48 -5.61 -2.38
C LEU A 538 7.80 -5.07 -3.63
N ASP A 539 7.62 -3.75 -3.79
CA ASP A 539 6.79 -3.21 -4.87
C ASP A 539 7.27 -3.63 -6.27
N PRO A 540 8.59 -3.57 -6.61
CA PRO A 540 9.10 -4.08 -7.88
C PRO A 540 8.81 -5.56 -8.11
N ILE A 541 8.98 -6.38 -7.06
CA ILE A 541 8.82 -7.83 -7.16
C ILE A 541 7.34 -8.18 -7.34
N ARG A 542 6.45 -7.58 -6.54
CA ARG A 542 5.00 -7.73 -6.67
C ARG A 542 4.53 -7.34 -8.05
N GLU A 543 5.02 -6.22 -8.57
CA GLU A 543 4.65 -5.76 -9.91
C GLU A 543 5.17 -6.72 -10.99
N SER A 544 6.42 -7.18 -10.90
CA SER A 544 6.96 -8.17 -11.83
C SER A 544 6.15 -9.48 -11.83
N THR A 545 5.81 -10.00 -10.64
CA THR A 545 4.97 -11.20 -10.50
C THR A 545 3.59 -10.97 -11.11
N ARG A 546 2.96 -9.83 -10.80
CA ARG A 546 1.64 -9.46 -11.31
C ARG A 546 1.61 -9.40 -12.83
N ARG A 547 2.62 -8.79 -13.45
CA ARG A 547 2.75 -8.70 -14.90
C ARG A 547 2.77 -10.08 -15.55
N HIS A 548 3.54 -11.04 -15.01
CA HIS A 548 3.57 -12.41 -15.56
C HIS A 548 2.19 -13.08 -15.56
N VAL A 549 1.37 -12.82 -14.53
CA VAL A 549 0.04 -13.41 -14.41
C VAL A 549 -0.94 -12.74 -15.37
N ILE A 550 -0.88 -11.41 -15.50
CA ILE A 550 -1.69 -10.65 -16.48
C ILE A 550 -1.31 -11.02 -17.92
N ASP A 551 -0.03 -11.14 -18.21
CA ASP A 551 0.52 -11.62 -19.47
C ASP A 551 -0.06 -13.00 -19.81
N SER A 552 -0.14 -13.90 -18.82
CA SER A 552 -0.73 -15.23 -18.97
C SER A 552 -2.23 -15.18 -19.26
N HIS A 553 -3.00 -14.37 -18.52
CA HIS A 553 -4.43 -14.19 -18.78
C HIS A 553 -4.70 -13.59 -20.16
N THR A 554 -3.93 -12.58 -20.57
CA THR A 554 -4.11 -11.93 -21.87
C THR A 554 -3.68 -12.83 -23.03
N ALA A 555 -2.67 -13.69 -22.84
CA ALA A 555 -2.33 -14.72 -23.81
C ALA A 555 -3.45 -15.75 -23.96
N LEU A 556 -4.03 -16.25 -22.86
CA LEU A 556 -5.21 -17.14 -22.91
C LEU A 556 -6.42 -16.47 -23.56
N ALA A 557 -6.67 -15.17 -23.27
CA ALA A 557 -7.74 -14.41 -23.89
C ALA A 557 -7.56 -14.26 -25.41
N ARG A 558 -6.31 -14.06 -25.87
CA ARG A 558 -5.96 -13.95 -27.28
C ARG A 558 -6.22 -15.27 -28.02
N ASP A 559 -5.81 -16.39 -27.42
CA ASP A 559 -5.90 -17.72 -28.02
C ASP A 559 -7.30 -18.35 -27.90
N ALA A 560 -8.17 -17.79 -27.04
CA ALA A 560 -9.55 -18.22 -26.90
C ALA A 560 -10.36 -17.97 -28.19
N ALA A 561 -10.94 -19.03 -28.76
CA ALA A 561 -11.83 -18.97 -29.91
C ALA A 561 -13.22 -18.41 -29.55
N ASP A 562 -13.73 -18.74 -28.35
CA ASP A 562 -15.01 -18.24 -27.84
C ASP A 562 -14.86 -16.81 -27.29
N PRO A 563 -15.63 -15.83 -27.82
CA PRO A 563 -15.63 -14.46 -27.29
C PRO A 563 -16.03 -14.35 -25.81
N THR A 564 -16.83 -15.28 -25.29
CA THR A 564 -17.20 -15.30 -23.87
C THR A 564 -16.03 -15.72 -23.00
N ALA A 565 -15.35 -16.82 -23.35
CA ALA A 565 -14.11 -17.25 -22.68
C ALA A 565 -13.03 -16.16 -22.71
N ARG A 566 -12.87 -15.46 -23.84
CA ARG A 566 -11.97 -14.30 -23.95
C ARG A 566 -12.31 -13.22 -22.92
N LEU A 567 -13.58 -12.83 -22.81
CA LEU A 567 -14.02 -11.82 -21.84
C LEU A 567 -13.75 -12.28 -20.39
N LEU A 568 -13.96 -13.57 -20.08
CA LEU A 568 -13.70 -14.11 -18.74
C LEU A 568 -12.22 -13.96 -18.35
N HIS A 569 -11.29 -14.35 -19.24
CA HIS A 569 -9.86 -14.17 -18.97
C HIS A 569 -9.47 -12.70 -18.77
N LEU A 570 -10.06 -11.78 -19.55
CA LEU A 570 -9.84 -10.33 -19.38
C LEU A 570 -10.42 -9.81 -18.05
N GLN A 571 -11.58 -10.31 -17.62
CA GLN A 571 -12.16 -9.97 -16.32
C GLN A 571 -11.32 -10.49 -15.15
N ASP A 572 -10.75 -11.69 -15.27
CA ASP A 572 -9.81 -12.23 -14.29
C ASP A 572 -8.52 -11.39 -14.24
N ALA A 573 -7.99 -10.97 -15.38
CA ALA A 573 -6.86 -10.04 -15.44
C ALA A 573 -7.18 -8.68 -14.77
N LEU A 574 -8.37 -8.13 -15.04
CA LEU A 574 -8.86 -6.89 -14.42
C LEU A 574 -9.08 -7.01 -12.90
N HIS A 575 -9.34 -8.22 -12.41
CA HIS A 575 -9.41 -8.48 -10.97
C HIS A 575 -8.03 -8.37 -10.30
N ILE A 576 -6.98 -8.76 -11.03
CA ILE A 576 -5.58 -8.68 -10.59
C ILE A 576 -5.07 -7.24 -10.71
N ASP A 577 -5.35 -6.57 -11.82
CA ASP A 577 -5.01 -5.16 -12.03
C ASP A 577 -6.20 -4.32 -12.49
N PRO A 578 -6.88 -3.66 -11.53
CA PRO A 578 -8.01 -2.80 -11.82
C PRO A 578 -7.60 -1.40 -12.33
N TYR A 579 -6.31 -1.10 -12.52
CA TYR A 579 -5.83 0.19 -13.00
C TYR A 579 -5.23 0.15 -14.41
N ASN A 580 -4.96 -1.04 -14.95
CA ASN A 580 -4.39 -1.20 -16.28
C ASN A 580 -5.34 -0.71 -17.39
N GLU A 581 -4.88 0.23 -18.22
CA GLU A 581 -5.71 0.86 -19.25
C GLU A 581 -6.03 -0.10 -20.40
N ASP A 582 -5.03 -0.81 -20.90
CA ASP A 582 -5.17 -1.72 -22.03
C ASP A 582 -6.11 -2.91 -21.72
N LEU A 583 -6.09 -3.43 -20.49
CA LEU A 583 -7.05 -4.46 -20.06
C LEU A 583 -8.51 -3.97 -20.11
N HIS A 584 -8.77 -2.72 -19.71
CA HIS A 584 -10.12 -2.15 -19.77
C HIS A 584 -10.56 -1.97 -21.22
N ASP A 585 -9.66 -1.49 -22.08
CA ASP A 585 -9.90 -1.33 -23.51
C ASP A 585 -10.18 -2.68 -24.21
N GLN A 586 -9.38 -3.71 -23.92
CA GLN A 586 -9.59 -5.06 -24.46
C GLN A 586 -10.93 -5.64 -23.99
N ALA A 587 -11.27 -5.50 -22.69
CA ALA A 587 -12.53 -6.00 -22.14
C ALA A 587 -13.74 -5.26 -22.71
N ALA A 588 -13.65 -3.93 -22.89
CA ALA A 588 -14.69 -3.13 -23.55
C ALA A 588 -14.92 -3.57 -24.99
N ARG A 589 -13.84 -3.79 -25.78
CA ARG A 589 -13.92 -4.34 -27.14
C ARG A 589 -14.56 -5.73 -27.18
N ALA A 590 -14.22 -6.61 -26.23
CA ALA A 590 -14.83 -7.93 -26.11
C ALA A 590 -16.34 -7.85 -25.81
N LEU A 591 -16.76 -6.95 -24.91
CA LEU A 591 -18.17 -6.70 -24.61
C LEU A 591 -18.96 -6.18 -25.82
N ILE A 592 -18.38 -5.25 -26.60
CA ILE A 592 -19.00 -4.75 -27.83
C ILE A 592 -19.16 -5.87 -28.85
N THR A 593 -18.14 -6.73 -29.01
CA THR A 593 -18.19 -7.90 -29.91
C THR A 593 -19.29 -8.89 -29.52
N LEU A 594 -19.56 -9.01 -28.22
CA LEU A 594 -20.65 -9.83 -27.67
C LEU A 594 -22.04 -9.15 -27.74
N GLY A 595 -22.15 -7.97 -28.37
CA GLY A 595 -23.41 -7.23 -28.47
C GLY A 595 -23.83 -6.54 -27.17
N ARG A 596 -22.89 -6.22 -26.27
CA ARG A 596 -23.14 -5.60 -24.95
C ARG A 596 -22.45 -4.23 -24.80
N PRO A 597 -22.77 -3.23 -25.64
CA PRO A 597 -22.12 -1.92 -25.60
C PRO A 597 -22.38 -1.15 -24.29
N HIS A 598 -23.57 -1.29 -23.69
CA HIS A 598 -23.89 -0.62 -22.42
C HIS A 598 -23.04 -1.14 -21.24
N ASP A 599 -22.71 -2.44 -21.25
CA ASP A 599 -21.80 -3.03 -20.25
C ASP A 599 -20.37 -2.48 -20.41
N ALA A 600 -19.94 -2.24 -21.65
CA ALA A 600 -18.65 -1.63 -21.95
C ALA A 600 -18.57 -0.18 -21.45
N GLU A 601 -19.59 0.63 -21.70
CA GLU A 601 -19.70 2.00 -21.16
C GLU A 601 -19.67 2.01 -19.63
N THR A 602 -20.41 1.09 -18.99
CA THR A 602 -20.43 0.95 -17.53
C THR A 602 -19.09 0.50 -16.97
N LEU A 603 -18.35 -0.34 -17.69
CA LEU A 603 -16.99 -0.75 -17.32
C LEU A 603 -16.03 0.45 -17.35
N LEU A 604 -16.01 1.20 -18.46
CA LEU A 604 -15.13 2.35 -18.65
C LEU A 604 -15.49 3.52 -17.71
N GLY A 605 -16.77 3.78 -17.46
CA GLY A 605 -17.22 4.77 -16.49
C GLY A 605 -16.73 4.47 -15.07
N ARG A 606 -16.81 3.21 -14.63
CA ARG A 606 -16.25 2.78 -13.33
C ARG A 606 -14.73 2.87 -13.28
N TYR A 607 -14.05 2.60 -14.40
CA TYR A 607 -12.61 2.76 -14.50
C TYR A 607 -12.18 4.23 -14.36
N HIS A 608 -12.83 5.16 -15.06
CA HIS A 608 -12.55 6.59 -14.93
C HIS A 608 -12.81 7.13 -13.52
N GLN A 609 -13.89 6.68 -12.87
CA GLN A 609 -14.13 7.02 -11.48
C GLN A 609 -13.00 6.50 -10.57
N ARG A 610 -12.56 5.26 -10.76
CA ARG A 610 -11.44 4.68 -9.99
C ARG A 610 -10.14 5.45 -10.17
N LEU A 611 -9.84 5.93 -11.38
CA LEU A 611 -8.68 6.79 -11.63
C LEU A 611 -8.80 8.10 -10.86
N THR A 612 -9.97 8.73 -10.90
CA THR A 612 -10.26 9.99 -10.22
C THR A 612 -10.12 9.85 -8.70
N ASP A 613 -10.70 8.80 -8.13
CA ASP A 613 -10.60 8.47 -6.69
C ASP A 613 -9.15 8.21 -6.25
N ALA A 614 -8.30 7.71 -7.17
CA ALA A 614 -6.88 7.49 -6.95
C ALA A 614 -6.00 8.73 -7.23
N GLY A 615 -6.59 9.87 -7.57
CA GLY A 615 -5.85 11.11 -7.91
C GLY A 615 -5.13 11.07 -9.26
N LEU A 616 -5.56 10.19 -10.17
CA LEU A 616 -5.02 10.06 -11.53
C LEU A 616 -5.98 10.71 -12.54
N THR A 617 -5.43 11.45 -13.50
CA THR A 617 -6.22 12.05 -14.58
C THR A 617 -6.72 10.97 -15.55
N PRO A 618 -8.03 10.82 -15.76
CA PRO A 618 -8.56 9.87 -16.74
C PRO A 618 -8.12 10.24 -18.17
N PRO A 619 -8.05 9.28 -19.10
CA PRO A 619 -7.88 9.59 -20.51
C PRO A 619 -8.96 10.58 -20.93
N ARG A 620 -8.62 11.63 -21.69
CA ARG A 620 -9.65 12.49 -22.25
C ARG A 620 -10.50 11.62 -23.16
N LEU A 621 -11.80 11.53 -22.88
CA LEU A 621 -12.76 11.03 -23.84
C LEU A 621 -12.54 11.84 -25.11
N ALA A 622 -12.07 11.21 -26.19
CA ALA A 622 -12.13 11.81 -27.50
C ALA A 622 -13.60 12.15 -27.71
N GLY A 623 -13.93 13.44 -27.67
CA GLY A 623 -15.30 13.90 -27.79
C GLY A 623 -15.89 13.28 -29.05
N GLY A 624 -17.02 12.58 -28.90
CA GLY A 624 -17.82 12.18 -30.03
C GLY A 624 -18.16 13.43 -30.82
N GLN A 625 -17.66 13.49 -32.05
CA GLN A 625 -18.23 14.33 -33.10
C GLN A 625 -19.44 13.63 -33.70
#